data_AF-K7KAZ5-F1
#
_entry.id   AF-K7KAZ5-F1
#
_cell.length_a   1.000
_cell.length_b   1.000
_cell.length_c   1.000
_cell.angle_alpha   90.00
_cell.angle_beta   90.00
_cell.angle_gamma   90.00
#
_symmetry.space_group_name_H-M   'P 1'
#
loop_
_entity.id
_entity.type
_entity.pdbx_description
1 polymer ?
#
loop_
_entity_poly.entity_id
_entity_poly.type
_entity_poly.pdbx_seq_one_letter_code
_entity_poly.pdbx_strand_id
1 'polypeptide(L)'
;MIKYVITPFVNHGRPLSFLEELHQELALLKIVPSPDSKFEYLDGEFLYSGILLFIKFIYRSICFQKSSWMRCFGRLTWPRISELIISSFLSKVVPTDASKLPDFQKIIACTSKFEMALKELMYISESDDKDNRLSNFAENVEVHFAFKKKTEILANARNLLLECDFSIPQEYTRDGSVWKSDETSAQSSSHVVDLLFLSQRCLVSKAAKQLMELVHQTLQDVCLSSTRVAFEFYHTARDAVLLYEVVVPVKLERQLNGINQVAILLHNDCLYLSQEILGFAFEYRTDFPSSMKEHAVFVDLAPRFQLLAEEILQRQVHLVIYNLKEAIDGADGFQNTHQMKQFESAKFSIDQVVFILEKVHIIWEPLLLPSTYRRSMCTVLESVFSRIARDILLLDDIAAEETLQLQRLIYLMLENLSSLFESLAPGEQNLHEFPAESLEDLIPSLRKIRKLSELLDMPLKSITAYWENKELLSCGFTITEVEDFIKAIFTDSPLRKDCLWRIQNASI
;
A
#
# COMPACT_ATOMS: atom_id res chain seq x y z
N MET A 1 -16.70 -33.01 41.54
CA MET A 1 -15.27 -32.78 41.79
C MET A 1 -14.66 -31.75 40.83
N ILE A 2 -14.59 -31.99 39.52
CA ILE A 2 -13.97 -31.00 38.59
C ILE A 2 -14.63 -29.60 38.70
N LYS A 3 -15.94 -29.51 38.48
CA LYS A 3 -16.70 -28.24 38.52
C LYS A 3 -16.62 -27.49 39.86
N TYR A 4 -16.58 -28.21 40.97
CA TYR A 4 -16.77 -27.65 42.32
C TYR A 4 -15.48 -27.53 43.13
N VAL A 5 -14.39 -28.15 42.69
CA VAL A 5 -13.12 -28.18 43.41
C VAL A 5 -11.97 -27.71 42.52
N ILE A 6 -11.75 -28.41 41.39
CA ILE A 6 -10.65 -28.07 40.49
C ILE A 6 -10.88 -26.74 39.76
N THR A 7 -12.08 -26.51 39.22
CA THR A 7 -12.39 -25.26 38.51
C THR A 7 -12.23 -24.02 39.39
N PRO A 8 -12.78 -23.98 40.62
CA PRO A 8 -12.52 -22.87 41.53
C PRO A 8 -11.04 -22.75 41.90
N PHE A 9 -10.33 -23.86 42.13
CA PHE A 9 -8.92 -23.84 42.50
C PHE A 9 -8.01 -23.23 41.42
N VAL A 10 -8.21 -23.63 40.16
CA VAL A 10 -7.38 -23.17 39.03
C VAL A 10 -7.74 -21.74 38.58
N ASN A 11 -9.01 -21.35 38.69
CA ASN A 11 -9.49 -20.05 38.19
C ASN A 11 -9.51 -18.93 39.23
N HIS A 12 -9.23 -19.21 40.50
CA HIS A 12 -9.27 -18.17 41.54
C HIS A 12 -8.10 -17.20 41.39
N GLY A 13 -8.37 -15.89 41.39
CA GLY A 13 -7.35 -14.85 41.35
C GLY A 13 -6.52 -14.69 42.65
N ARG A 14 -6.67 -15.61 43.62
CA ARG A 14 -5.89 -15.66 44.86
C ARG A 14 -5.42 -17.10 45.08
N PRO A 15 -4.18 -17.32 45.60
CA PRO A 15 -3.69 -18.66 45.87
C PRO A 15 -4.58 -19.35 46.91
N LEU A 16 -5.16 -20.49 46.54
CA LEU A 16 -5.91 -21.39 47.42
C LEU A 16 -5.02 -22.58 47.76
N SER A 17 -5.14 -23.14 48.96
CA SER A 17 -4.46 -24.37 49.37
C SER A 17 -5.49 -25.42 49.78
N PHE A 18 -5.09 -26.69 49.65
CA PHE A 18 -5.87 -27.80 50.15
C PHE A 18 -5.33 -28.23 51.52
N LEU A 19 -6.20 -28.34 52.51
CA LEU A 19 -5.90 -28.88 53.84
C LEU A 19 -6.65 -30.20 54.04
N GLU A 20 -5.88 -31.26 54.30
CA GLU A 20 -6.40 -32.60 54.59
C GLU A 20 -6.56 -32.80 56.10
N GLU A 21 -7.76 -33.16 56.54
CA GLU A 21 -8.08 -33.52 57.92
C GLU A 21 -8.61 -34.97 57.95
N LEU A 22 -7.81 -35.88 58.52
CA LEU A 22 -8.15 -37.30 58.67
C LEU A 22 -8.68 -37.56 60.09
N HIS A 23 -9.96 -37.93 60.19
CA HIS A 23 -10.58 -38.43 61.41
C HIS A 23 -10.81 -39.95 61.29
N GLN A 24 -11.03 -40.64 62.42
CA GLN A 24 -11.17 -42.10 62.47
C GLN A 24 -12.28 -42.66 61.54
N GLU A 25 -13.31 -41.87 61.22
CA GLU A 25 -14.42 -42.28 60.35
C GLU A 25 -14.64 -41.36 59.12
N LEU A 26 -13.89 -40.25 59.00
CA LEU A 26 -14.13 -39.23 57.98
C LEU A 26 -12.82 -38.64 57.43
N ALA A 27 -12.71 -38.54 56.11
CA ALA A 27 -11.64 -37.82 55.43
C ALA A 27 -12.21 -36.51 54.86
N LEU A 28 -11.70 -35.37 55.33
CA LEU A 28 -12.13 -34.03 54.89
C LEU A 28 -11.01 -33.34 54.12
N LEU A 29 -11.36 -32.77 52.96
CA LEU A 29 -10.47 -31.90 52.18
C LEU A 29 -11.07 -30.50 52.14
N LYS A 30 -10.44 -29.55 52.83
CA LYS A 30 -10.87 -28.15 52.89
C LYS A 30 -10.08 -27.33 51.87
N ILE A 31 -10.78 -26.41 51.19
CA ILE A 31 -10.17 -25.39 50.35
C ILE A 31 -10.05 -24.13 51.19
N VAL A 32 -8.82 -23.68 51.45
CA VAL A 32 -8.55 -22.55 52.35
C VAL A 32 -7.71 -21.51 51.62
N PRO A 33 -7.86 -20.20 51.90
CA PRO A 33 -6.95 -19.19 51.38
C PRO A 33 -5.51 -19.50 51.78
N SER A 34 -4.57 -19.38 50.84
CA SER A 34 -3.15 -19.61 51.13
C SER A 34 -2.61 -18.56 52.12
N PRO A 35 -1.78 -18.95 53.11
CA PRO A 35 -1.18 -18.02 54.07
C PRO A 35 -0.12 -17.09 53.43
N ASP A 36 0.46 -17.47 52.29
CA ASP A 36 1.46 -16.66 51.56
C ASP A 36 0.78 -15.78 50.52
N SER A 37 0.24 -14.65 50.97
CA SER A 37 -0.49 -13.68 50.14
C SER A 37 0.40 -12.71 49.35
N LYS A 38 1.65 -13.08 49.00
CA LYS A 38 2.63 -12.15 48.40
C LYS A 38 2.73 -12.20 46.87
N PHE A 39 2.10 -13.16 46.21
CA PHE A 39 2.22 -13.32 44.76
C PHE A 39 1.01 -12.74 44.02
N GLU A 40 1.26 -11.74 43.17
CA GLU A 40 0.26 -11.18 42.23
C GLU A 40 -0.06 -12.12 41.06
N TYR A 41 0.75 -13.18 40.86
CA TYR A 41 0.57 -14.20 39.82
C TYR A 41 0.69 -15.62 40.41
N LEU A 42 -0.14 -16.56 39.93
CA LEU A 42 -0.06 -17.97 40.30
C LEU A 42 1.30 -18.57 39.85
N ASP A 43 2.13 -18.99 40.79
CA ASP A 43 3.34 -19.78 40.50
C ASP A 43 2.95 -21.20 40.05
N GLY A 44 3.56 -21.69 38.97
CA GLY A 44 3.30 -23.03 38.46
C GLY A 44 3.57 -24.12 39.49
N GLU A 45 4.58 -23.94 40.35
CA GLU A 45 4.86 -24.87 41.44
C GLU A 45 3.71 -24.95 42.46
N PHE A 46 3.11 -23.81 42.78
CA PHE A 46 1.99 -23.74 43.72
C PHE A 46 0.73 -24.39 43.12
N LEU A 47 0.42 -24.09 41.86
CA LEU A 47 -0.72 -24.68 41.15
C LEU A 47 -0.58 -26.21 41.09
N TYR A 48 0.56 -26.71 40.63
CA TYR A 48 0.80 -28.14 40.46
C TYR A 48 0.82 -28.88 41.79
N SER A 49 1.45 -28.32 42.82
CA SER A 49 1.48 -28.95 44.16
C SER A 49 0.08 -29.07 44.78
N GLY A 50 -0.78 -28.06 44.63
CA GLY A 50 -2.16 -28.12 45.12
C GLY A 50 -3.00 -29.15 44.39
N ILE A 51 -2.94 -29.21 43.05
CA ILE A 51 -3.66 -30.22 42.27
C ILE A 51 -3.14 -31.63 42.62
N LEU A 52 -1.82 -31.79 42.79
CA LEU A 52 -1.23 -33.06 43.21
C LEU A 52 -1.72 -33.49 44.60
N LEU A 53 -1.87 -32.55 45.54
CA LEU A 53 -2.42 -32.85 46.87
C LEU A 53 -3.86 -33.34 46.79
N PHE A 54 -4.70 -32.66 45.99
CA PHE A 54 -6.06 -33.12 45.72
C PHE A 54 -6.07 -34.54 45.14
N ILE A 55 -5.23 -34.82 44.14
CA ILE A 55 -5.15 -36.15 43.51
C ILE A 55 -4.68 -37.21 44.50
N LYS A 56 -3.69 -36.91 45.35
CA LYS A 56 -3.22 -37.80 46.43
C LYS A 56 -4.33 -38.09 47.45
N PHE A 57 -5.12 -37.08 47.81
CA PHE A 57 -6.29 -37.26 48.69
C PHE A 57 -7.31 -38.22 48.06
N ILE A 58 -7.65 -38.05 46.78
CA ILE A 58 -8.56 -38.96 46.07
C ILE A 58 -8.00 -40.38 46.05
N TYR A 59 -6.70 -40.53 45.78
CA TYR A 59 -6.05 -41.83 45.75
C TYR A 59 -6.17 -42.58 47.09
N ARG A 60 -5.97 -41.86 48.21
CA ARG A 60 -6.06 -42.43 49.57
C ARG A 60 -7.50 -42.67 50.01
N SER A 61 -8.35 -41.64 49.89
CA SER A 61 -9.65 -41.58 50.56
C SER A 61 -10.80 -42.14 49.72
N ILE A 62 -10.70 -42.13 48.40
CA ILE A 62 -11.76 -42.63 47.49
C ILE A 62 -11.30 -43.90 46.76
N CYS A 63 -10.06 -43.91 46.25
CA CYS A 63 -9.54 -45.06 45.53
C CYS A 63 -8.99 -46.16 46.45
N PHE A 64 -8.89 -45.90 47.77
CA PHE A 64 -8.32 -46.82 48.76
C PHE A 64 -6.97 -47.41 48.33
N GLN A 65 -6.14 -46.58 47.71
CA GLN A 65 -4.82 -46.95 47.18
C GLN A 65 -4.84 -48.08 46.13
N LYS A 66 -5.99 -48.32 45.48
CA LYS A 66 -6.09 -49.27 44.36
C LYS A 66 -5.73 -48.58 43.05
N SER A 67 -4.61 -48.99 42.46
CA SER A 67 -4.11 -48.42 41.20
C SER A 67 -5.10 -48.58 40.03
N SER A 68 -5.90 -49.65 39.99
CA SER A 68 -6.92 -49.84 38.95
C SER A 68 -8.03 -48.78 39.02
N TRP A 69 -8.45 -48.40 40.23
CA TRP A 69 -9.46 -47.36 40.43
C TRP A 69 -8.90 -45.98 40.11
N MET A 70 -7.62 -45.76 40.44
CA MET A 70 -6.92 -44.51 40.12
C MET A 70 -6.80 -44.30 38.60
N ARG A 71 -6.47 -45.35 37.84
CA ARG A 71 -6.44 -45.31 36.37
C ARG A 71 -7.82 -44.98 35.78
N CYS A 72 -8.89 -45.60 36.27
CA CYS A 72 -10.25 -45.30 35.80
C CYS A 72 -10.64 -43.85 36.10
N PHE A 73 -10.32 -43.37 37.30
CA PHE A 73 -10.56 -41.98 37.68
C PHE A 73 -9.81 -41.02 36.75
N GLY A 74 -8.51 -41.22 36.57
CA GLY A 74 -7.68 -40.41 35.70
C GLY A 74 -8.12 -40.37 34.25
N ARG A 75 -8.47 -41.51 33.63
CA ARG A 75 -9.03 -41.53 32.26
C ARG A 75 -10.28 -40.67 32.11
N LEU A 76 -11.11 -40.58 33.15
CA LEU A 76 -12.35 -39.79 33.11
C LEU A 76 -12.11 -38.30 33.39
N THR A 77 -11.14 -37.96 34.22
CA THR A 77 -10.96 -36.60 34.73
C THR A 77 -9.80 -35.83 34.13
N TRP A 78 -8.70 -36.51 33.76
CA TRP A 78 -7.49 -35.87 33.26
C TRP A 78 -7.71 -34.98 32.03
N PRO A 79 -8.43 -35.41 30.97
CA PRO A 79 -8.59 -34.57 29.78
C PRO A 79 -9.24 -33.21 30.06
N ARG A 80 -10.18 -33.15 31.00
CA ARG A 80 -10.84 -31.89 31.39
C ARG A 80 -9.98 -31.04 32.32
N ILE A 81 -9.22 -31.69 33.21
CA ILE A 81 -8.33 -30.99 34.14
C ILE A 81 -7.14 -30.40 33.39
N SER A 82 -6.51 -31.17 32.50
CA SER A 82 -5.37 -30.70 31.70
C SER A 82 -5.77 -29.53 30.80
N GLU A 83 -6.95 -29.59 30.16
CA GLU A 83 -7.47 -28.49 29.33
C GLU A 83 -7.66 -27.21 30.15
N LEU A 84 -8.25 -27.34 31.35
CA LEU A 84 -8.44 -26.20 32.24
C LEU A 84 -7.11 -25.58 32.67
N ILE A 85 -6.09 -26.40 32.99
CA ILE A 85 -4.75 -25.92 33.32
C ILE A 85 -4.14 -25.20 32.12
N ILE A 86 -4.27 -25.74 30.90
CA ILE A 86 -3.78 -25.09 29.68
C ILE A 86 -4.47 -23.74 29.48
N SER A 87 -5.80 -23.70 29.51
CA SER A 87 -6.58 -22.48 29.23
C SER A 87 -6.40 -21.40 30.29
N SER A 88 -6.28 -21.79 31.56
CA SER A 88 -6.33 -20.84 32.68
C SER A 88 -4.95 -20.44 33.21
N PHE A 89 -3.92 -21.27 32.97
CA PHE A 89 -2.55 -21.03 33.43
C PHE A 89 -1.57 -21.01 32.25
N LEU A 90 -1.26 -22.16 31.63
CA LEU A 90 -0.13 -22.26 30.69
C LEU A 90 -0.23 -21.26 29.53
N SER A 91 -1.42 -21.11 28.92
CA SER A 91 -1.65 -20.16 27.83
C SER A 91 -1.45 -18.70 28.22
N LYS A 92 -1.72 -18.34 29.48
CA LYS A 92 -1.59 -16.97 30.00
C LYS A 92 -0.16 -16.61 30.36
N VAL A 93 0.62 -17.62 30.75
CA VAL A 93 2.03 -17.43 31.15
C VAL A 93 2.97 -17.51 29.93
N VAL A 94 2.47 -17.87 28.75
CA VAL A 94 3.24 -17.71 27.50
C VAL A 94 3.70 -16.25 27.38
N PRO A 95 5.02 -16.00 27.27
CA PRO A 95 5.57 -14.65 27.22
C PRO A 95 4.96 -13.80 26.10
N THR A 96 5.00 -12.49 26.27
CA THR A 96 4.71 -11.52 25.20
C THR A 96 5.98 -10.88 24.65
N ASP A 97 7.14 -11.24 25.20
CA ASP A 97 8.45 -10.70 24.88
C ASP A 97 9.41 -11.88 24.71
N ALA A 98 10.15 -11.88 23.60
CA ALA A 98 11.12 -12.92 23.26
C ALA A 98 12.22 -13.06 24.32
N SER A 99 12.60 -11.95 24.98
CA SER A 99 13.63 -11.95 26.03
C SER A 99 13.26 -12.80 27.25
N LYS A 100 11.96 -13.08 27.45
CA LYS A 100 11.42 -13.87 28.57
C LYS A 100 11.13 -15.32 28.21
N LEU A 101 11.36 -15.74 26.95
CA LEU A 101 11.27 -17.15 26.55
C LEU A 101 12.26 -18.05 27.31
N PRO A 102 13.52 -17.64 27.57
CA PRO A 102 14.45 -18.42 28.39
C PRO A 102 13.93 -18.67 29.81
N ASP A 103 13.22 -17.70 30.39
CA ASP A 103 12.65 -17.82 31.75
C ASP A 103 11.51 -18.85 31.81
N PHE A 104 10.89 -19.18 30.66
CA PHE A 104 9.84 -20.19 30.57
C PHE A 104 10.35 -21.62 30.83
N GLN A 105 11.68 -21.84 30.81
CA GLN A 105 12.29 -23.14 31.12
C GLN A 105 11.92 -23.65 32.52
N LYS A 106 11.72 -22.74 33.49
CA LYS A 106 11.24 -23.13 34.83
C LYS A 106 9.85 -23.79 34.75
N ILE A 107 8.94 -23.25 33.93
CA ILE A 107 7.58 -23.77 33.78
C ILE A 107 7.60 -25.11 33.07
N ILE A 108 8.43 -25.27 32.04
CA ILE A 108 8.62 -26.57 31.35
C ILE A 108 9.07 -27.63 32.37
N ALA A 109 10.09 -27.32 33.17
CA ALA A 109 10.61 -28.23 34.18
C ALA A 109 9.56 -28.59 35.25
N CYS A 110 8.82 -27.61 35.77
CA CYS A 110 7.77 -27.85 36.77
C CYS A 110 6.60 -28.65 36.19
N THR A 111 6.23 -28.42 34.93
CA THR A 111 5.16 -29.13 34.23
C THR A 111 5.52 -30.59 34.01
N SER A 112 6.75 -30.87 33.56
CA SER A 112 7.25 -32.23 33.38
C SER A 112 7.32 -33.00 34.70
N LYS A 113 7.82 -32.36 35.78
CA LYS A 113 7.83 -32.96 37.13
C LYS A 113 6.42 -33.29 37.63
N PHE A 114 5.46 -32.41 37.36
CA PHE A 114 4.07 -32.65 37.75
C PHE A 114 3.46 -33.85 37.02
N GLU A 115 3.60 -33.93 35.69
CA GLU A 115 3.09 -35.08 34.93
C GLU A 115 3.80 -36.39 35.32
N MET A 116 5.10 -36.34 35.62
CA MET A 116 5.83 -37.50 36.16
C MET A 116 5.23 -37.99 37.48
N ALA A 117 4.92 -37.08 38.41
CA ALA A 117 4.26 -37.44 39.67
C ALA A 117 2.85 -38.03 39.47
N LEU A 118 2.13 -37.62 38.41
CA LEU A 118 0.84 -38.21 38.05
C LEU A 118 0.98 -39.62 37.48
N LYS A 119 2.06 -39.90 36.72
CA LYS A 119 2.39 -41.24 36.21
C LYS A 119 2.73 -42.19 37.36
N GLU A 120 3.53 -41.76 38.32
CA GLU A 120 3.85 -42.54 39.54
C GLU A 120 2.59 -42.93 40.33
N LEU A 121 1.58 -42.05 40.35
CA LEU A 121 0.28 -42.32 40.97
C LEU A 121 -0.64 -43.21 40.12
N MET A 122 -0.21 -43.65 38.94
CA MET A 122 -1.01 -44.39 37.95
C MET A 122 -2.28 -43.61 37.55
N TYR A 123 -2.26 -42.29 37.70
CA TYR A 123 -3.37 -41.41 37.37
C TYR A 123 -3.41 -41.11 35.87
N ILE A 124 -2.24 -40.96 35.26
CA ILE A 124 -2.08 -40.87 33.80
C ILE A 124 -1.18 -42.01 33.30
N SER A 125 -1.30 -42.39 32.04
CA SER A 125 -0.55 -43.49 31.43
C SER A 125 0.93 -43.14 31.24
N GLU A 126 1.80 -44.12 31.43
CA GLU A 126 3.22 -44.01 31.07
C GLU A 126 3.45 -44.14 29.55
N SER A 127 2.57 -44.87 28.86
CA SER A 127 2.74 -45.27 27.47
C SER A 127 1.85 -44.53 26.47
N ASP A 128 0.88 -43.73 26.94
CA ASP A 128 0.02 -42.94 26.05
C ASP A 128 0.55 -41.50 25.98
N ASP A 129 1.06 -41.12 24.82
CA ASP A 129 1.59 -39.77 24.61
C ASP A 129 0.49 -38.69 24.72
N LYS A 130 -0.79 -39.08 24.54
CA LYS A 130 -1.94 -38.19 24.76
C LYS A 130 -2.13 -37.79 26.21
N ASP A 131 -1.46 -38.45 27.15
CA ASP A 131 -1.51 -38.11 28.57
C ASP A 131 -0.44 -37.07 28.97
N ASN A 132 0.57 -36.81 28.13
CA ASN A 132 1.59 -35.76 28.31
C ASN A 132 1.11 -34.37 27.83
N ARG A 133 -0.17 -34.04 28.04
CA ARG A 133 -0.80 -32.86 27.40
C ARG A 133 -0.17 -31.55 27.82
N LEU A 134 0.24 -31.43 29.08
CA LEU A 134 0.82 -30.21 29.62
C LEU A 134 2.28 -30.06 29.18
N SER A 135 3.08 -31.13 29.22
CA SER A 135 4.44 -31.10 28.67
C SER A 135 4.43 -30.81 27.18
N ASN A 136 3.57 -31.48 26.40
CA ASN A 136 3.44 -31.24 24.96
C ASN A 136 3.08 -29.77 24.65
N PHE A 137 2.26 -29.13 25.49
CA PHE A 137 1.98 -27.70 25.37
C PHE A 137 3.21 -26.84 25.73
N ALA A 138 3.83 -27.10 26.90
CA ALA A 138 4.92 -26.30 27.43
C ALA A 138 6.19 -26.38 26.56
N GLU A 139 6.49 -27.54 26.00
CA GLU A 139 7.61 -27.76 25.08
C GLU A 139 7.40 -27.07 23.73
N ASN A 140 6.14 -26.82 23.34
CA ASN A 140 5.79 -26.05 22.14
C ASN A 140 5.50 -24.56 22.44
N VAL A 141 6.04 -24.02 23.55
CA VAL A 141 5.84 -22.59 23.92
C VAL A 141 6.22 -21.62 22.80
N GLU A 142 7.26 -21.92 22.03
CA GLU A 142 7.68 -21.09 20.89
C GLU A 142 6.57 -20.94 19.83
N VAL A 143 5.78 -21.99 19.59
CA VAL A 143 4.64 -21.95 18.67
C VAL A 143 3.55 -21.03 19.19
N HIS A 144 3.23 -21.17 20.47
CA HIS A 144 2.20 -20.36 21.11
C HIS A 144 2.61 -18.87 21.18
N PHE A 145 3.88 -18.62 21.48
CA PHE A 145 4.48 -17.29 21.44
C PHE A 145 4.39 -16.69 20.03
N ALA A 146 4.89 -17.42 19.02
CA ALA A 146 4.90 -16.98 17.63
C ALA A 146 3.48 -16.69 17.12
N PHE A 147 2.51 -17.57 17.39
CA PHE A 147 1.12 -17.38 16.99
C PHE A 147 0.48 -16.15 17.65
N LYS A 148 0.74 -15.93 18.95
CA LYS A 148 0.22 -14.76 19.67
C LYS A 148 0.80 -13.47 19.10
N LYS A 149 2.12 -13.43 18.86
CA LYS A 149 2.78 -12.27 18.27
C LYS A 149 2.36 -12.02 16.83
N LYS A 150 2.21 -13.06 16.01
CA LYS A 150 1.64 -12.96 14.66
C LYS A 150 0.27 -12.28 14.69
N THR A 151 -0.62 -12.72 15.59
CA THR A 151 -1.96 -12.16 15.71
C THR A 151 -1.92 -10.68 16.13
N GLU A 152 -1.02 -10.32 17.04
CA GLU A 152 -0.81 -8.94 17.50
C GLU A 152 -0.29 -8.04 16.36
N ILE A 153 0.76 -8.47 15.64
CA ILE A 153 1.36 -7.71 14.54
C ILE A 153 0.35 -7.50 13.41
N LEU A 154 -0.37 -8.54 12.99
CA LEU A 154 -1.36 -8.43 11.91
C LEU A 154 -2.58 -7.59 12.32
N ALA A 155 -3.00 -7.66 13.59
CA ALA A 155 -4.05 -6.79 14.10
C ALA A 155 -3.58 -5.32 14.10
N ASN A 156 -2.34 -5.05 14.51
CA ASN A 156 -1.76 -3.72 14.47
C ASN A 156 -1.66 -3.19 13.03
N ALA A 157 -1.08 -3.97 12.12
CA ALA A 157 -1.00 -3.63 10.70
C ALA A 157 -2.38 -3.29 10.12
N ARG A 158 -3.39 -4.12 10.39
CA ARG A 158 -4.77 -3.87 9.95
C ARG A 158 -5.32 -2.55 10.52
N ASN A 159 -5.13 -2.28 11.81
CA ASN A 159 -5.62 -1.06 12.44
C ASN A 159 -4.96 0.19 11.83
N LEU A 160 -3.65 0.16 11.61
CA LEU A 160 -2.92 1.26 10.93
C LEU A 160 -3.51 1.57 9.55
N LEU A 161 -3.82 0.54 8.76
CA LEU A 161 -4.41 0.71 7.42
C LEU A 161 -5.87 1.20 7.46
N LEU A 162 -6.64 0.74 8.45
CA LEU A 162 -8.03 1.17 8.64
C LEU A 162 -8.14 2.59 9.19
N GLU A 163 -7.19 3.03 10.01
CA GLU A 163 -7.13 4.39 10.56
C GLU A 163 -6.47 5.38 9.59
N CYS A 164 -5.88 4.91 8.49
CA CYS A 164 -5.21 5.75 7.51
C CYS A 164 -6.09 6.90 7.02
N ASP A 165 -5.67 8.12 7.37
CA ASP A 165 -6.18 9.36 6.82
C ASP A 165 -5.22 9.82 5.73
N PHE A 166 -5.72 9.96 4.50
CA PHE A 166 -4.93 10.44 3.35
C PHE A 166 -4.96 11.97 3.29
N SER A 167 -4.97 12.61 4.45
CA SER A 167 -4.87 14.05 4.61
C SER A 167 -3.42 14.48 4.43
N ILE A 168 -3.21 15.51 3.61
CA ILE A 168 -1.88 16.06 3.34
C ILE A 168 -1.59 17.16 4.37
N PRO A 169 -0.37 17.23 4.93
CA PRO A 169 0.03 18.35 5.77
C PRO A 169 -0.14 19.69 5.03
N GLN A 170 -0.62 20.72 5.74
CA GLN A 170 -0.96 22.02 5.13
C GLN A 170 0.21 22.67 4.35
N GLU A 171 1.45 22.33 4.68
CA GLU A 171 2.68 22.78 4.01
C GLU A 171 2.73 22.47 2.51
N TYR A 172 1.99 21.45 2.04
CA TYR A 172 1.93 21.09 0.62
C TYR A 172 0.66 21.59 -0.07
N THR A 173 -0.20 22.35 0.63
CA THR A 173 -1.50 22.80 0.10
C THR A 173 -1.55 24.26 -0.35
N ARG A 174 -0.55 25.11 -0.05
CA ARG A 174 -0.42 26.46 -0.65
C ARG A 174 0.85 27.20 -0.19
N ASP A 175 1.86 27.19 -1.04
CA ASP A 175 2.55 28.35 -1.64
C ASP A 175 3.82 27.81 -2.28
N GLY A 176 3.99 28.04 -3.57
CA GLY A 176 5.13 27.59 -4.36
C GLY A 176 6.45 28.29 -4.00
N SER A 177 6.85 28.30 -2.73
CA SER A 177 8.22 28.67 -2.38
C SER A 177 9.08 27.41 -2.41
N VAL A 178 9.59 27.16 -3.62
CA VAL A 178 10.99 26.82 -3.89
C VAL A 178 11.73 26.15 -2.73
N TRP A 179 12.14 24.90 -2.96
CA TRP A 179 13.19 24.23 -2.21
C TRP A 179 14.48 25.07 -2.30
N LYS A 180 14.62 26.06 -1.41
CA LYS A 180 15.92 26.61 -1.07
C LYS A 180 16.51 25.68 -0.03
N SER A 181 17.65 25.11 -0.40
CA SER A 181 18.54 24.37 0.47
C SER A 181 18.95 25.24 1.66
N ASP A 182 18.18 25.21 2.74
CA ASP A 182 18.64 25.61 4.06
C ASP A 182 18.79 24.35 4.91
N GLU A 183 20.03 23.90 5.06
CA GLU A 183 20.48 22.77 5.86
C GLU A 183 20.27 22.94 7.38
N THR A 184 19.35 23.80 7.83
CA THR A 184 19.25 24.21 9.24
C THR A 184 17.83 24.38 9.77
N SER A 185 16.88 23.55 9.31
CA SER A 185 15.66 23.27 10.07
C SER A 185 15.38 21.77 10.14
N ALA A 186 15.93 21.13 11.17
CA ALA A 186 15.83 19.70 11.45
C ALA A 186 14.43 19.29 11.98
N GLN A 187 13.41 19.45 11.14
CA GLN A 187 12.12 18.79 11.24
C GLN A 187 11.72 18.42 9.82
N SER A 188 12.29 17.33 9.31
CA SER A 188 11.77 16.68 8.11
C SER A 188 10.27 16.51 8.28
N SER A 189 9.45 17.09 7.40
CA SER A 189 8.02 16.84 7.38
C SER A 189 7.80 15.33 7.50
N SER A 190 7.01 14.88 8.48
CA SER A 190 7.00 13.49 8.96
C SER A 190 6.64 12.43 7.91
N HIS A 191 6.25 12.86 6.71
CA HIS A 191 5.68 12.07 5.63
C HIS A 191 6.54 11.99 4.36
N VAL A 192 7.65 12.74 4.28
CA VAL A 192 8.58 12.63 3.15
C VAL A 192 9.58 11.52 3.42
N VAL A 193 9.76 10.64 2.44
CA VAL A 193 10.68 9.49 2.50
C VAL A 193 11.67 9.52 1.33
N ASP A 194 12.89 9.11 1.61
CA ASP A 194 13.90 8.84 0.58
C ASP A 194 13.60 7.47 -0.06
N LEU A 195 13.62 7.39 -1.39
CA LEU A 195 13.48 6.12 -2.09
C LEU A 195 14.85 5.41 -2.15
N LEU A 196 14.92 4.15 -1.72
CA LEU A 196 16.22 3.46 -1.57
C LEU A 196 17.01 3.32 -2.87
N PHE A 197 16.35 2.98 -3.98
CA PHE A 197 17.01 2.73 -5.27
C PHE A 197 16.71 3.79 -6.34
N LEU A 198 15.91 4.80 -6.00
CA LEU A 198 15.67 5.97 -6.83
C LEU A 198 16.18 7.16 -6.03
N SER A 199 17.20 7.90 -6.49
CA SER A 199 17.84 9.00 -5.73
C SER A 199 16.94 10.25 -5.58
N GLN A 200 15.68 10.05 -5.19
CA GLN A 200 14.59 11.00 -5.16
C GLN A 200 13.76 10.80 -3.89
N ARG A 201 13.01 11.85 -3.52
CA ARG A 201 12.11 11.86 -2.36
C ARG A 201 10.67 11.85 -2.83
N CYS A 202 9.81 11.17 -2.10
CA CYS A 202 8.37 11.23 -2.32
C CYS A 202 7.61 11.42 -1.01
N LEU A 203 6.39 11.95 -1.12
CA LEU A 203 5.49 12.10 0.02
C LEU A 203 4.55 10.89 0.09
N VAL A 204 4.51 10.25 1.26
CA VAL A 204 3.72 9.04 1.52
C VAL A 204 2.71 9.26 2.63
N SER A 205 1.68 8.43 2.67
CA SER A 205 0.71 8.41 3.75
C SER A 205 1.38 7.99 5.06
N LYS A 206 0.76 8.44 6.17
CA LYS A 206 1.17 8.02 7.51
C LYS A 206 1.11 6.49 7.66
N ALA A 207 0.09 5.84 7.11
CA ALA A 207 -0.07 4.40 7.29
C ALA A 207 0.97 3.60 6.51
N ALA A 208 1.38 4.02 5.30
CA ALA A 208 2.44 3.34 4.57
C ALA A 208 3.76 3.37 5.36
N LYS A 209 4.11 4.55 5.90
CA LYS A 209 5.29 4.71 6.76
C LYS A 209 5.20 3.87 8.04
N GLN A 210 4.11 3.95 8.78
CA GLN A 210 3.94 3.20 10.03
C GLN A 210 3.86 1.68 9.80
N LEU A 211 3.28 1.24 8.68
CA LEU A 211 3.30 -0.15 8.29
C LEU A 211 4.73 -0.61 8.05
N MET A 212 5.53 0.20 7.32
CA MET A 212 6.92 -0.14 7.04
C MET A 212 7.77 -0.19 8.32
N GLU A 213 7.58 0.76 9.24
CA GLU A 213 8.21 0.72 10.57
C GLU A 213 7.87 -0.58 11.33
N LEU A 214 6.61 -1.01 11.31
CA LEU A 214 6.17 -2.29 11.92
C LEU A 214 6.82 -3.50 11.24
N VAL A 215 6.96 -3.47 9.91
CA VAL A 215 7.62 -4.54 9.13
C VAL A 215 9.11 -4.60 9.48
N HIS A 216 9.83 -3.48 9.50
CA HIS A 216 11.24 -3.44 9.92
C HIS A 216 11.42 -3.96 11.35
N GLN A 217 10.57 -3.53 12.29
CA GLN A 217 10.62 -4.05 13.67
C GLN A 217 10.41 -5.57 13.72
N THR A 218 9.46 -6.09 12.93
CA THR A 218 9.21 -7.54 12.84
C THR A 218 10.41 -8.27 12.25
N LEU A 219 11.10 -7.70 11.26
CA LEU A 219 12.31 -8.28 10.66
C LEU A 219 13.51 -8.25 11.60
N GLN A 220 13.64 -7.22 12.42
CA GLN A 220 14.63 -7.19 13.50
C GLN A 220 14.36 -8.32 14.52
N ASP A 221 13.09 -8.55 14.86
CA ASP A 221 12.70 -9.65 15.74
C ASP A 221 13.00 -11.03 15.10
N VAL A 222 12.92 -11.17 13.77
CA VAL A 222 13.35 -12.38 13.04
C VAL A 222 14.84 -12.66 13.28
N CYS A 223 15.70 -11.64 13.19
CA CYS A 223 17.15 -11.78 13.39
C CYS A 223 17.52 -12.25 14.82
N LEU A 224 16.68 -11.92 15.81
CA LEU A 224 16.92 -12.25 17.22
C LEU A 224 16.24 -13.56 17.66
N SER A 225 15.45 -14.18 16.79
CA SER A 225 14.59 -15.32 17.14
C SER A 225 15.20 -16.69 16.81
N SER A 226 14.73 -17.74 17.49
CA SER A 226 15.02 -19.12 17.08
C SER A 226 14.43 -19.40 15.69
N THR A 227 14.98 -20.36 14.95
CA THR A 227 14.55 -20.68 13.58
C THR A 227 13.03 -20.82 13.44
N ARG A 228 12.38 -21.50 14.40
CA ARG A 228 10.94 -21.76 14.34
C ARG A 228 10.12 -20.48 14.47
N VAL A 229 10.46 -19.63 15.43
CA VAL A 229 9.80 -18.33 15.66
C VAL A 229 10.09 -17.36 14.52
N ALA A 230 11.34 -17.35 14.06
CA ALA A 230 11.81 -16.50 12.98
C ALA A 230 11.04 -16.76 11.66
N PHE A 231 10.74 -18.01 11.30
CA PHE A 231 9.89 -18.31 10.14
C PHE A 231 8.49 -17.73 10.26
N GLU A 232 7.84 -17.86 11.42
CA GLU A 232 6.51 -17.29 11.65
C GLU A 232 6.53 -15.76 11.56
N PHE A 233 7.54 -15.10 12.13
CA PHE A 233 7.68 -13.65 12.07
C PHE A 233 7.99 -13.15 10.66
N TYR A 234 8.84 -13.87 9.92
CA TYR A 234 9.10 -13.59 8.52
C TYR A 234 7.82 -13.67 7.67
N HIS A 235 7.01 -14.73 7.84
CA HIS A 235 5.72 -14.84 7.16
C HIS A 235 4.75 -13.75 7.61
N THR A 236 4.75 -13.39 8.89
CA THR A 236 3.92 -12.31 9.44
C THR A 236 4.29 -10.96 8.83
N ALA A 237 5.58 -10.65 8.65
CA ALA A 237 6.04 -9.43 7.98
C ALA A 237 5.56 -9.38 6.52
N ARG A 238 5.63 -10.50 5.81
CA ARG A 238 5.09 -10.62 4.44
C ARG A 238 3.57 -10.39 4.41
N ASP A 239 2.85 -11.06 5.30
CA ASP A 239 1.40 -10.92 5.42
C ASP A 239 0.99 -9.47 5.75
N ALA A 240 1.75 -8.78 6.61
CA ALA A 240 1.53 -7.37 6.95
C ALA A 240 1.69 -6.45 5.73
N VAL A 241 2.72 -6.65 4.92
CA VAL A 241 2.90 -5.93 3.64
C VAL A 241 1.71 -6.21 2.71
N LEU A 242 1.33 -7.47 2.52
CA LEU A 242 0.22 -7.87 1.64
C LEU A 242 -1.14 -7.34 2.10
N LEU A 243 -1.34 -7.10 3.39
CA LEU A 243 -2.56 -6.46 3.89
C LEU A 243 -2.76 -5.06 3.29
N TYR A 244 -1.69 -4.32 2.97
CA TYR A 244 -1.81 -3.01 2.32
C TYR A 244 -2.53 -3.13 0.98
N GLU A 245 -2.06 -4.03 0.12
CA GLU A 245 -2.57 -4.28 -1.24
C GLU A 245 -4.06 -4.63 -1.25
N VAL A 246 -4.55 -5.30 -0.20
CA VAL A 246 -5.95 -5.77 -0.12
C VAL A 246 -6.86 -4.75 0.59
N VAL A 247 -6.37 -4.04 1.60
CA VAL A 247 -7.20 -3.17 2.44
C VAL A 247 -7.33 -1.77 1.85
N VAL A 248 -6.22 -1.16 1.42
CA VAL A 248 -6.18 0.27 1.10
C VAL A 248 -6.92 0.59 -0.20
N PRO A 249 -6.72 -0.13 -1.32
CA PRO A 249 -7.44 0.15 -2.57
C PRO A 249 -8.96 0.03 -2.43
N VAL A 250 -9.43 -0.96 -1.68
CA VAL A 250 -10.88 -1.16 -1.42
C VAL A 250 -11.45 -0.03 -0.59
N LYS A 251 -10.73 0.42 0.44
CA LYS A 251 -11.16 1.54 1.30
C LYS A 251 -11.28 2.85 0.51
N LEU A 252 -10.40 3.07 -0.46
CA LEU A 252 -10.30 4.33 -1.21
C LEU A 252 -10.97 4.30 -2.58
N GLU A 253 -11.72 3.25 -2.91
CA GLU A 253 -12.27 3.04 -4.26
C GLU A 253 -13.06 4.25 -4.79
N ARG A 254 -13.85 4.91 -3.92
CA ARG A 254 -14.61 6.11 -4.29
C ARG A 254 -13.71 7.28 -4.65
N GLN A 255 -12.65 7.49 -3.87
CA GLN A 255 -11.66 8.54 -4.13
C GLN A 255 -10.89 8.25 -5.42
N LEU A 256 -10.61 6.99 -5.75
CA LEU A 256 -9.92 6.63 -6.99
C LEU A 256 -10.72 6.94 -8.26
N ASN A 257 -12.02 7.21 -8.15
CA ASN A 257 -12.89 7.61 -9.27
C ASN A 257 -12.89 9.12 -9.57
N GLY A 258 -12.17 9.93 -8.79
CA GLY A 258 -12.10 11.39 -8.97
C GLY A 258 -10.67 11.90 -9.06
N ILE A 259 -10.50 13.07 -9.68
CA ILE A 259 -9.22 13.79 -9.68
C ILE A 259 -9.02 14.40 -8.29
N ASN A 260 -8.18 13.75 -7.48
CA ASN A 260 -7.80 14.20 -6.15
C ASN A 260 -6.40 13.69 -5.75
N GLN A 261 -5.89 14.27 -4.67
CA GLN A 261 -4.57 13.96 -4.12
C GLN A 261 -4.42 12.55 -3.56
N VAL A 262 -5.51 11.90 -3.12
CA VAL A 262 -5.47 10.58 -2.47
C VAL A 262 -4.97 9.50 -3.41
N ALA A 263 -5.37 9.56 -4.69
CA ALA A 263 -4.89 8.61 -5.70
C ALA A 263 -3.38 8.74 -5.96
N ILE A 264 -2.86 9.97 -5.94
CA ILE A 264 -1.44 10.25 -6.16
C ILE A 264 -0.61 9.83 -4.95
N LEU A 265 -1.10 10.07 -3.74
CA LEU A 265 -0.49 9.52 -2.53
C LEU A 265 -0.44 8.00 -2.53
N LEU A 266 -1.53 7.34 -2.97
CA LEU A 266 -1.56 5.88 -3.06
C LEU A 266 -0.54 5.34 -4.06
N HIS A 267 -0.34 6.03 -5.19
CA HIS A 267 0.75 5.74 -6.13
C HIS A 267 2.12 5.83 -5.44
N ASN A 268 2.39 6.94 -4.72
CA ASN A 268 3.65 7.13 -4.00
C ASN A 268 3.88 6.09 -2.91
N ASP A 269 2.84 5.75 -2.13
CA ASP A 269 2.91 4.71 -1.12
C ASP A 269 3.35 3.39 -1.74
N CYS A 270 2.71 2.97 -2.83
CA CYS A 270 3.04 1.72 -3.51
C CYS A 270 4.47 1.75 -4.08
N LEU A 271 4.91 2.89 -4.61
CA LEU A 271 6.29 3.07 -5.07
C LEU A 271 7.29 2.95 -3.91
N TYR A 272 7.02 3.64 -2.79
CA TYR A 272 7.84 3.56 -1.58
C TYR A 272 7.93 2.13 -1.04
N LEU A 273 6.78 1.47 -0.85
CA LEU A 273 6.73 0.09 -0.36
C LEU A 273 7.54 -0.85 -1.28
N SER A 274 7.40 -0.70 -2.61
CA SER A 274 8.19 -1.46 -3.59
C SER A 274 9.70 -1.30 -3.37
N GLN A 275 10.17 -0.06 -3.16
CA GLN A 275 11.58 0.25 -2.95
C GLN A 275 12.11 -0.32 -1.62
N GLU A 276 11.38 -0.15 -0.52
CA GLU A 276 11.79 -0.69 0.79
C GLU A 276 11.88 -2.22 0.78
N ILE A 277 10.92 -2.88 0.15
CA ILE A 277 10.87 -4.35 0.02
C ILE A 277 12.13 -4.89 -0.68
N LEU A 278 12.64 -4.18 -1.70
CA LEU A 278 13.89 -4.55 -2.38
C LEU A 278 15.11 -4.42 -1.45
N GLY A 279 15.06 -3.51 -0.46
CA GLY A 279 16.11 -3.26 0.52
C GLY A 279 16.25 -4.35 1.58
N PHE A 280 15.16 -5.02 1.96
CA PHE A 280 15.15 -5.96 3.09
C PHE A 280 16.22 -7.06 3.01
N ALA A 281 16.49 -7.59 1.81
CA ALA A 281 17.49 -8.64 1.65
C ALA A 281 18.92 -8.12 1.92
N PHE A 282 19.20 -6.86 1.63
CA PHE A 282 20.50 -6.25 1.91
C PHE A 282 20.66 -5.94 3.40
N GLU A 283 19.57 -5.53 4.06
CA GLU A 283 19.60 -5.11 5.46
C GLU A 283 19.61 -6.30 6.44
N TYR A 284 18.79 -7.34 6.21
CA TYR A 284 18.53 -8.36 7.24
C TYR A 284 19.08 -9.76 6.94
N ARG A 285 19.33 -10.11 5.68
CA ARG A 285 19.64 -11.50 5.27
C ARG A 285 20.88 -12.07 5.97
N THR A 286 21.88 -11.24 6.29
CA THR A 286 23.10 -11.67 6.97
C THR A 286 22.83 -12.15 8.40
N ASP A 287 21.81 -11.59 9.04
CA ASP A 287 21.52 -11.78 10.46
C ASP A 287 20.40 -12.79 10.69
N PHE A 288 19.69 -13.20 9.64
CA PHE A 288 18.71 -14.29 9.71
C PHE A 288 19.33 -15.62 10.16
N PRO A 289 18.55 -16.49 10.83
CA PRO A 289 18.98 -17.85 11.13
C PRO A 289 19.48 -18.60 9.89
N SER A 290 20.55 -19.39 10.03
CA SER A 290 21.25 -20.02 8.89
C SER A 290 20.35 -20.83 7.97
N SER A 291 19.38 -21.57 8.52
CA SER A 291 18.37 -22.36 7.80
C SER A 291 17.39 -21.52 6.96
N MET A 292 17.23 -20.23 7.28
CA MET A 292 16.31 -19.32 6.60
C MET A 292 16.95 -18.54 5.47
N LYS A 293 18.27 -18.31 5.50
CA LYS A 293 18.96 -17.41 4.57
C LYS A 293 18.69 -17.75 3.11
N GLU A 294 18.60 -19.02 2.76
CA GLU A 294 18.34 -19.48 1.39
C GLU A 294 16.87 -19.30 0.94
N HIS A 295 15.93 -19.28 1.90
CA HIS A 295 14.49 -19.32 1.65
C HIS A 295 13.80 -17.96 1.86
N ALA A 296 14.41 -17.06 2.62
CA ALA A 296 13.85 -15.75 2.95
C ALA A 296 14.08 -14.78 1.78
N VAL A 297 13.03 -14.58 0.98
CA VAL A 297 13.01 -13.71 -0.20
C VAL A 297 11.82 -12.74 -0.09
N PHE A 298 12.04 -11.44 -0.23
CA PHE A 298 10.98 -10.43 -0.27
C PHE A 298 10.81 -9.81 -1.67
N VAL A 299 11.81 -10.02 -2.54
CA VAL A 299 11.89 -9.40 -3.87
C VAL A 299 10.69 -9.73 -4.76
N ASP A 300 9.98 -10.82 -4.48
CA ASP A 300 8.77 -11.23 -5.21
C ASP A 300 7.57 -10.31 -4.94
N LEU A 301 7.55 -9.60 -3.81
CA LEU A 301 6.48 -8.66 -3.46
C LEU A 301 6.67 -7.30 -4.13
N ALA A 302 7.90 -6.84 -4.34
CA ALA A 302 8.17 -5.51 -4.90
C ALA A 302 7.50 -5.28 -6.28
N PRO A 303 7.58 -6.20 -7.25
CA PRO A 303 6.88 -6.04 -8.53
C PRO A 303 5.37 -5.85 -8.41
N ARG A 304 4.73 -6.45 -7.39
CA ARG A 304 3.28 -6.30 -7.18
C ARG A 304 2.91 -4.87 -6.81
N PHE A 305 3.69 -4.26 -5.91
CA PHE A 305 3.50 -2.86 -5.53
C PHE A 305 3.89 -1.90 -6.66
N GLN A 306 4.94 -2.22 -7.42
CA GLN A 306 5.30 -1.45 -8.61
C GLN A 306 4.17 -1.43 -9.65
N LEU A 307 3.57 -2.59 -9.93
CA LEU A 307 2.44 -2.71 -10.84
C LEU A 307 1.22 -1.95 -10.31
N LEU A 308 0.90 -2.09 -9.02
CA LEU A 308 -0.19 -1.36 -8.40
C LEU A 308 0.01 0.16 -8.50
N ALA A 309 1.23 0.66 -8.26
CA ALA A 309 1.56 2.07 -8.42
C ALA A 309 1.30 2.55 -9.86
N GLU A 310 1.77 1.80 -10.86
CA GLU A 310 1.56 2.13 -12.27
C GLU A 310 0.06 2.11 -12.64
N GLU A 311 -0.68 1.08 -12.23
CA GLU A 311 -2.12 0.95 -12.49
C GLU A 311 -2.92 2.13 -11.92
N ILE A 312 -2.62 2.57 -10.71
CA ILE A 312 -3.27 3.73 -10.08
C ILE A 312 -3.00 5.00 -10.88
N LEU A 313 -1.74 5.25 -11.23
CA LEU A 313 -1.37 6.45 -11.98
C LEU A 313 -2.00 6.45 -13.38
N GLN A 314 -1.92 5.32 -14.10
CA GLN A 314 -2.55 5.16 -15.40
C GLN A 314 -4.06 5.39 -15.32
N ARG A 315 -4.74 4.87 -14.29
CA ARG A 315 -6.16 5.14 -14.07
C ARG A 315 -6.44 6.63 -13.88
N GLN A 316 -5.60 7.36 -13.15
CA GLN A 316 -5.75 8.82 -13.00
C GLN A 316 -5.52 9.57 -14.31
N VAL A 317 -4.51 9.20 -15.10
CA VAL A 317 -4.26 9.77 -16.43
C VAL A 317 -5.46 9.56 -17.35
N HIS A 318 -6.02 8.35 -17.41
CA HIS A 318 -7.20 8.08 -18.21
C HIS A 318 -8.43 8.86 -17.76
N LEU A 319 -8.65 9.00 -16.44
CA LEU A 319 -9.76 9.78 -15.89
C LEU A 319 -9.64 11.27 -16.27
N VAL A 320 -8.43 11.83 -16.19
CA VAL A 320 -8.16 13.22 -16.59
C VAL A 320 -8.42 13.39 -18.09
N ILE A 321 -7.89 12.50 -18.93
CA ILE A 321 -8.11 12.53 -20.39
C ILE A 321 -9.60 12.42 -20.73
N TYR A 322 -10.34 11.56 -20.03
CA TYR A 322 -11.78 11.41 -20.22
C TYR A 322 -12.52 12.73 -19.93
N ASN A 323 -12.28 13.34 -18.77
CA ASN A 323 -12.93 14.61 -18.39
C ASN A 323 -12.55 15.75 -19.35
N LEU A 324 -11.32 15.78 -19.84
CA LEU A 324 -10.87 16.76 -20.83
C LEU A 324 -11.57 16.59 -22.17
N LYS A 325 -11.79 15.34 -22.62
CA LYS A 325 -12.54 15.07 -23.85
C LYS A 325 -14.01 15.49 -23.71
N GLU A 326 -14.65 15.20 -22.57
CA GLU A 326 -16.01 15.69 -22.30
C GLU A 326 -16.09 17.22 -22.30
N ALA A 327 -15.08 17.91 -21.75
CA ALA A 327 -15.01 19.38 -21.82
C ALA A 327 -14.86 19.87 -23.26
N ILE A 328 -14.03 19.22 -24.08
CA ILE A 328 -13.85 19.57 -25.51
C ILE A 328 -15.14 19.32 -26.31
N ASP A 329 -15.93 18.30 -25.97
CA ASP A 329 -17.19 18.00 -26.68
C ASP A 329 -18.21 19.17 -26.58
N GLY A 330 -18.09 20.04 -25.57
CA GLY A 330 -18.87 21.29 -25.46
C GLY A 330 -18.58 22.32 -26.57
N ALA A 331 -17.46 22.17 -27.29
CA ALA A 331 -17.12 23.01 -28.44
C ALA A 331 -17.82 22.56 -29.72
N ASP A 332 -18.55 21.44 -29.68
CA ASP A 332 -19.30 20.87 -30.82
C ASP A 332 -18.44 20.75 -32.09
N GLY A 333 -17.20 20.28 -31.92
CA GLY A 333 -16.23 20.13 -33.01
C GLY A 333 -15.63 21.44 -33.54
N PHE A 334 -15.80 22.56 -32.82
CA PHE A 334 -15.32 23.89 -33.22
C PHE A 334 -15.93 24.43 -34.52
N GLN A 335 -17.11 23.93 -34.90
CA GLN A 335 -17.79 24.35 -36.12
C GLN A 335 -18.55 25.68 -35.97
N ASN A 336 -18.70 26.39 -37.07
CA ASN A 336 -19.45 27.64 -37.18
C ASN A 336 -19.00 28.74 -36.21
N THR A 337 -17.71 28.80 -35.85
CA THR A 337 -17.22 29.77 -34.85
C THR A 337 -17.22 31.23 -35.34
N HIS A 338 -17.51 31.49 -36.61
CA HIS A 338 -17.88 32.82 -37.10
C HIS A 338 -19.17 33.37 -36.44
N GLN A 339 -20.01 32.49 -35.90
CA GLN A 339 -21.21 32.86 -35.14
C GLN A 339 -20.85 33.04 -33.66
N MET A 340 -21.21 34.20 -33.09
CA MET A 340 -20.84 34.56 -31.71
C MET A 340 -21.23 33.51 -30.66
N LYS A 341 -22.39 32.85 -30.81
CA LYS A 341 -22.84 31.83 -29.85
C LYS A 341 -21.93 30.60 -29.84
N GLN A 342 -21.55 30.11 -31.02
CA GLN A 342 -20.66 28.96 -31.18
C GLN A 342 -19.24 29.30 -30.75
N PHE A 343 -18.77 30.51 -31.07
CA PHE A 343 -17.50 31.02 -30.56
C PHE A 343 -17.48 31.03 -29.03
N GLU A 344 -18.52 31.56 -28.38
CA GLU A 344 -18.63 31.57 -26.92
C GLU A 344 -18.66 30.16 -26.33
N SER A 345 -19.34 29.20 -26.98
CA SER A 345 -19.35 27.79 -26.56
C SER A 345 -17.98 27.14 -26.66
N ALA A 346 -17.28 27.33 -27.79
CA ALA A 346 -15.93 26.81 -28.00
C ALA A 346 -14.92 27.44 -27.04
N LYS A 347 -15.02 28.76 -26.79
CA LYS A 347 -14.21 29.46 -25.80
C LYS A 347 -14.44 28.92 -24.40
N PHE A 348 -15.69 28.77 -23.99
CA PHE A 348 -16.03 28.22 -22.68
C PHE A 348 -15.48 26.79 -22.50
N SER A 349 -15.49 25.98 -23.56
CA SER A 349 -14.94 24.64 -23.56
C SER A 349 -13.41 24.63 -23.39
N ILE A 350 -12.70 25.58 -24.04
CA ILE A 350 -11.26 25.80 -23.81
C ILE A 350 -11.00 26.25 -22.38
N ASP A 351 -11.81 27.17 -21.83
CA ASP A 351 -11.67 27.63 -20.46
C ASP A 351 -11.86 26.46 -19.46
N GLN A 352 -12.79 25.54 -19.73
CA GLN A 352 -12.95 24.31 -18.95
C GLN A 352 -11.75 23.36 -19.05
N VAL A 353 -11.19 23.17 -20.25
CA VAL A 353 -9.97 22.37 -20.46
C VAL A 353 -8.81 22.94 -19.66
N VAL A 354 -8.57 24.25 -19.75
CA VAL A 354 -7.53 24.95 -18.99
C VAL A 354 -7.75 24.76 -17.48
N PHE A 355 -8.97 24.94 -17.00
CA PHE A 355 -9.30 24.76 -15.58
C PHE A 355 -9.02 23.34 -15.07
N ILE A 356 -9.36 22.30 -15.85
CA ILE A 356 -9.08 20.91 -15.48
C ILE A 356 -7.57 20.66 -15.46
N LEU A 357 -6.83 21.13 -16.46
CA LEU A 357 -5.37 20.98 -16.53
C LEU A 357 -4.68 21.68 -15.36
N GLU A 358 -5.11 22.88 -15.00
CA GLU A 358 -4.57 23.65 -13.87
C GLU A 358 -4.84 22.94 -12.53
N LYS A 359 -6.06 22.41 -12.35
CA LYS A 359 -6.39 21.57 -11.18
C LYS A 359 -5.48 20.34 -11.09
N VAL A 360 -5.23 19.68 -12.21
CA VAL A 360 -4.36 18.49 -12.27
C VAL A 360 -2.92 18.86 -11.94
N HIS A 361 -2.41 19.94 -12.54
CA HIS A 361 -1.07 20.48 -12.27
C HIS A 361 -0.86 20.73 -10.77
N ILE A 362 -1.77 21.47 -10.13
CA ILE A 362 -1.72 21.79 -8.69
C ILE A 362 -1.67 20.53 -7.80
N ILE A 363 -2.35 19.45 -8.20
CA ILE A 363 -2.39 18.21 -7.42
C ILE A 363 -1.16 17.33 -7.70
N TRP A 364 -0.75 17.23 -8.96
CA TRP A 364 0.23 16.23 -9.41
C TRP A 364 1.67 16.71 -9.25
N GLU A 365 1.97 17.97 -9.60
CA GLU A 365 3.34 18.51 -9.55
C GLU A 365 4.00 18.39 -8.16
N PRO A 366 3.36 18.80 -7.04
CA PRO A 366 4.02 18.73 -5.73
C PRO A 366 4.13 17.31 -5.16
N LEU A 367 3.40 16.33 -5.70
CA LEU A 367 3.30 14.98 -5.14
C LEU A 367 4.03 13.93 -5.96
N LEU A 368 3.99 14.01 -7.29
CA LEU A 368 4.65 13.04 -8.16
C LEU A 368 6.15 13.34 -8.26
N LEU A 369 6.93 12.29 -8.50
CA LEU A 369 8.32 12.45 -8.89
C LEU A 369 8.43 13.28 -10.18
N PRO A 370 9.45 14.16 -10.34
CA PRO A 370 9.52 15.10 -11.46
C PRO A 370 9.41 14.45 -12.85
N SER A 371 10.09 13.31 -13.05
CA SER A 371 10.03 12.54 -14.30
C SER A 371 8.64 11.94 -14.53
N THR A 372 8.01 11.41 -13.48
CA THR A 372 6.66 10.85 -13.51
C THR A 372 5.61 11.92 -13.79
N TYR A 373 5.68 13.07 -13.12
CA TYR A 373 4.84 14.24 -13.38
C TYR A 373 4.97 14.67 -14.84
N ARG A 374 6.20 14.94 -15.30
CA ARG A 374 6.46 15.40 -16.66
C ARG A 374 5.87 14.46 -17.71
N ARG A 375 6.15 13.17 -17.61
CA ARG A 375 5.65 12.15 -18.56
C ARG A 375 4.12 12.06 -18.55
N SER A 376 3.53 12.03 -17.36
CA SER A 376 2.07 11.92 -17.21
C SER A 376 1.37 13.15 -17.77
N MET A 377 1.89 14.35 -17.48
CA MET A 377 1.30 15.60 -17.96
C MET A 377 1.48 15.80 -19.46
N CYS A 378 2.64 15.42 -20.03
CA CYS A 378 2.83 15.42 -21.48
C CYS A 378 1.83 14.48 -22.19
N THR A 379 1.56 13.30 -21.62
CA THR A 379 0.56 12.36 -22.15
C THR A 379 -0.84 12.97 -22.16
N VAL A 380 -1.21 13.66 -21.09
CA VAL A 380 -2.51 14.36 -20.98
C VAL A 380 -2.61 15.48 -22.03
N LEU A 381 -1.58 16.34 -22.12
CA LEU A 381 -1.54 17.45 -23.07
C LEU A 381 -1.55 16.96 -24.54
N GLU A 382 -0.81 15.90 -24.85
CA GLU A 382 -0.82 15.28 -26.18
C GLU A 382 -2.24 14.85 -26.56
N SER A 383 -2.99 14.22 -25.64
CA SER A 383 -4.38 13.85 -25.91
C SER A 383 -5.29 15.06 -26.15
N VAL A 384 -5.06 16.19 -25.48
CA VAL A 384 -5.86 17.42 -25.64
C VAL A 384 -5.56 18.06 -26.99
N PHE A 385 -4.29 18.32 -27.28
CA PHE A 385 -3.90 18.97 -28.52
C PHE A 385 -4.20 18.10 -29.75
N SER A 386 -3.99 16.79 -29.64
CA SER A 386 -4.35 15.85 -30.72
C SER A 386 -5.85 15.91 -31.03
N ARG A 387 -6.70 15.94 -30.00
CA ARG A 387 -8.16 16.03 -30.14
C ARG A 387 -8.58 17.35 -30.79
N ILE A 388 -8.10 18.48 -30.28
CA ILE A 388 -8.47 19.81 -30.80
C ILE A 388 -7.99 19.99 -32.24
N ALA A 389 -6.73 19.62 -32.54
CA ALA A 389 -6.20 19.69 -33.90
C ALA A 389 -7.03 18.86 -34.87
N ARG A 390 -7.39 17.64 -34.47
CA ARG A 390 -8.22 16.74 -35.27
C ARG A 390 -9.59 17.35 -35.54
N ASP A 391 -10.27 17.87 -34.53
CA ASP A 391 -11.62 18.39 -34.69
C ASP A 391 -11.66 19.61 -35.63
N ILE A 392 -10.67 20.50 -35.54
CA ILE A 392 -10.52 21.63 -36.46
C ILE A 392 -10.18 21.15 -37.89
N LEU A 393 -9.29 20.17 -38.04
CA LEU A 393 -8.89 19.64 -39.35
C LEU A 393 -9.99 18.84 -40.06
N LEU A 394 -11.03 18.41 -39.35
CA LEU A 394 -12.18 17.68 -39.90
C LEU A 394 -13.33 18.58 -40.34
N LEU A 395 -13.19 19.91 -40.24
CA LEU A 395 -14.20 20.85 -40.71
C LEU A 395 -14.23 20.88 -42.25
N ASP A 396 -15.42 20.68 -42.83
CA ASP A 396 -15.60 20.61 -44.29
C ASP A 396 -15.64 21.97 -45.00
N ASP A 397 -16.15 23.01 -44.33
CA ASP A 397 -16.32 24.36 -44.87
C ASP A 397 -16.04 25.38 -43.75
N ILE A 398 -15.05 26.25 -43.95
CA ILE A 398 -14.58 27.22 -42.97
C ILE A 398 -14.66 28.61 -43.59
N ALA A 399 -15.53 29.46 -43.05
CA ALA A 399 -15.63 30.84 -43.50
C ALA A 399 -14.34 31.63 -43.19
N ALA A 400 -14.05 32.67 -43.98
CA ALA A 400 -12.85 33.50 -43.76
C ALA A 400 -12.82 34.18 -42.36
N GLU A 401 -13.99 34.54 -41.81
CA GLU A 401 -14.06 35.05 -40.43
C GLU A 401 -13.83 33.92 -39.42
N GLU A 402 -14.25 32.69 -39.75
CA GLU A 402 -14.11 31.53 -38.88
C GLU A 402 -12.65 31.14 -38.68
N THR A 403 -11.79 31.27 -39.72
CA THR A 403 -10.36 30.99 -39.57
C THR A 403 -9.71 31.91 -38.52
N LEU A 404 -10.09 33.19 -38.49
CA LEU A 404 -9.62 34.15 -37.48
C LEU A 404 -10.11 33.80 -36.07
N GLN A 405 -11.38 33.38 -35.95
CA GLN A 405 -11.93 32.97 -34.65
C GLN A 405 -11.28 31.69 -34.12
N LEU A 406 -11.08 30.67 -34.97
CA LEU A 406 -10.35 29.45 -34.62
C LEU A 406 -8.90 29.74 -34.21
N GLN A 407 -8.22 30.60 -34.94
CA GLN A 407 -6.85 31.02 -34.63
C GLN A 407 -6.80 31.69 -33.25
N ARG A 408 -7.76 32.59 -32.96
CA ARG A 408 -7.89 33.25 -31.66
C ARG A 408 -8.11 32.26 -30.53
N LEU A 409 -8.95 31.24 -30.73
CA LEU A 409 -9.19 30.19 -29.74
C LEU A 409 -7.90 29.40 -29.43
N ILE A 410 -7.13 29.04 -30.47
CA ILE A 410 -5.83 28.36 -30.29
C ILE A 410 -4.86 29.23 -29.50
N TYR A 411 -4.71 30.51 -29.85
CA TYR A 411 -3.82 31.41 -29.11
C TYR A 411 -4.24 31.59 -27.65
N LEU A 412 -5.54 31.78 -27.38
CA LEU A 412 -6.05 31.87 -26.00
C LEU A 412 -5.70 30.62 -25.18
N MET A 413 -5.87 29.44 -25.76
CA MET A 413 -5.49 28.19 -25.10
C MET A 413 -3.98 28.13 -24.83
N LEU A 414 -3.13 28.44 -25.81
CA LEU A 414 -1.68 28.38 -25.68
C LEU A 414 -1.14 29.41 -24.67
N GLU A 415 -1.70 30.61 -24.65
CA GLU A 415 -1.36 31.67 -23.68
C GLU A 415 -1.71 31.24 -22.25
N ASN A 416 -2.90 30.67 -22.05
CA ASN A 416 -3.35 30.20 -20.73
C ASN A 416 -2.54 29.01 -20.21
N LEU A 417 -1.93 28.21 -21.09
CA LEU A 417 -1.09 27.06 -20.72
C LEU A 417 0.41 27.37 -20.62
N SER A 418 0.80 28.65 -20.77
CA SER A 418 2.21 29.08 -20.76
C SER A 418 2.96 28.70 -19.48
N SER A 419 2.40 29.01 -18.30
CA SER A 419 2.98 28.65 -16.99
C SER A 419 3.17 27.14 -16.81
N LEU A 420 2.23 26.37 -17.37
CA LEU A 420 2.26 24.91 -17.32
C LEU A 420 3.40 24.36 -18.19
N PHE A 421 3.63 24.93 -19.38
CA PHE A 421 4.78 24.57 -20.21
C PHE A 421 6.11 24.92 -19.55
N GLU A 422 6.19 26.03 -18.83
CA GLU A 422 7.38 26.42 -18.05
C GLU A 422 7.67 25.40 -16.94
N SER A 423 6.64 24.88 -16.25
CA SER A 423 6.80 23.82 -15.23
C SER A 423 7.35 22.50 -15.78
N LEU A 424 7.10 22.22 -17.06
CA LEU A 424 7.52 20.97 -17.72
C LEU A 424 8.91 21.07 -18.36
N ALA A 425 9.45 22.28 -18.48
CA ALA A 425 10.78 22.51 -19.05
C ALA A 425 11.84 21.79 -18.21
N PRO A 426 12.87 21.19 -18.84
CA PRO A 426 13.95 20.55 -18.10
C PRO A 426 14.66 21.60 -17.22
N GLY A 427 14.60 21.43 -15.90
CA GLY A 427 15.40 22.24 -14.97
C GLY A 427 16.90 22.05 -15.23
N GLU A 428 17.69 23.11 -15.01
CA GLU A 428 19.15 23.15 -15.28
C GLU A 428 19.96 22.03 -14.62
N GLN A 429 19.38 21.32 -13.65
CA GLN A 429 20.07 20.33 -12.79
C GLN A 429 20.17 18.91 -13.40
N ASN A 430 19.47 18.61 -14.50
CA ASN A 430 19.41 17.25 -15.09
C ASN A 430 20.26 17.06 -16.37
N LEU A 431 21.25 17.92 -16.61
CA LEU A 431 22.08 17.92 -17.83
C LEU A 431 22.97 16.68 -18.00
N HIS A 432 23.02 15.75 -17.04
CA HIS A 432 24.04 14.70 -16.99
C HIS A 432 23.62 13.30 -17.42
N GLU A 433 22.34 13.00 -17.70
CA GLU A 433 21.95 11.60 -18.00
C GLU A 433 21.34 11.32 -19.39
N PHE A 434 20.67 12.25 -20.07
CA PHE A 434 20.15 12.02 -21.43
C PHE A 434 20.05 13.33 -22.23
N PRO A 435 20.04 13.32 -23.58
CA PRO A 435 19.76 14.53 -24.36
C PRO A 435 18.41 15.11 -23.90
N ALA A 436 18.36 16.40 -23.60
CA ALA A 436 17.12 17.05 -23.20
C ALA A 436 16.13 17.01 -24.38
N GLU A 437 15.22 16.04 -24.37
CA GLU A 437 14.10 16.00 -25.31
C GLU A 437 13.31 17.30 -25.18
N SER A 438 13.05 17.96 -26.32
CA SER A 438 12.27 19.18 -26.32
C SER A 438 10.81 18.86 -25.97
N LEU A 439 10.08 19.83 -25.42
CA LEU A 439 8.66 19.65 -25.10
C LEU A 439 7.83 19.25 -26.34
N GLU A 440 8.23 19.72 -27.52
CA GLU A 440 7.57 19.39 -28.79
C GLU A 440 7.86 17.96 -29.27
N ASP A 441 8.97 17.36 -28.84
CA ASP A 441 9.24 15.95 -29.14
C ASP A 441 8.41 15.03 -28.24
N LEU A 442 8.17 15.45 -27.00
CA LEU A 442 7.27 14.78 -26.05
C LEU A 442 5.79 14.98 -26.37
N ILE A 443 5.44 16.09 -27.02
CA ILE A 443 4.07 16.47 -27.37
C ILE A 443 4.01 16.88 -28.85
N PRO A 444 4.06 15.92 -29.80
CA PRO A 444 4.03 16.22 -31.24
C PRO A 444 2.80 17.06 -31.65
N SER A 445 1.66 16.85 -30.99
CA SER A 445 0.43 17.61 -31.29
C SER A 445 0.52 19.08 -30.88
N LEU A 446 1.42 19.46 -29.95
CA LEU A 446 1.68 20.86 -29.63
C LEU A 446 2.34 21.59 -30.81
N ARG A 447 3.34 20.95 -31.44
CA ARG A 447 3.98 21.47 -32.67
C ARG A 447 2.95 21.60 -33.78
N LYS A 448 2.09 20.59 -33.95
CA LYS A 448 1.00 20.59 -34.94
C LYS A 448 0.01 21.73 -34.73
N ILE A 449 -0.46 21.95 -33.49
CA ILE A 449 -1.40 23.04 -33.16
C ILE A 449 -0.79 24.43 -33.41
N ARG A 450 0.47 24.65 -33.03
CA ARG A 450 1.16 25.93 -33.31
C ARG A 450 1.23 26.20 -34.81
N LYS A 451 1.57 25.18 -35.60
CA LYS A 451 1.57 25.30 -37.06
C LYS A 451 0.15 25.47 -37.62
N LEU A 452 -0.87 24.82 -37.04
CA LEU A 452 -2.27 25.00 -37.44
C LEU A 452 -2.74 26.45 -37.23
N SER A 453 -2.37 27.11 -36.12
CA SER A 453 -2.69 28.53 -35.94
C SER A 453 -2.03 29.44 -36.98
N GLU A 454 -0.83 29.11 -37.45
CA GLU A 454 -0.20 29.83 -38.56
C GLU A 454 -0.95 29.58 -39.88
N LEU A 455 -1.35 28.33 -40.15
CA LEU A 455 -2.03 27.93 -41.38
C LEU A 455 -3.39 28.64 -41.58
N LEU A 456 -4.13 28.90 -40.50
CA LEU A 456 -5.45 29.54 -40.55
C LEU A 456 -5.42 30.98 -41.12
N ASP A 457 -4.29 31.68 -41.05
CA ASP A 457 -4.09 33.03 -41.61
C ASP A 457 -3.13 33.04 -42.81
N MET A 458 -2.77 31.86 -43.32
CA MET A 458 -1.76 31.71 -44.37
C MET A 458 -2.38 31.71 -45.78
N PRO A 459 -1.81 32.41 -46.77
CA PRO A 459 -2.30 32.34 -48.14
C PRO A 459 -1.97 30.98 -48.78
N LEU A 460 -2.87 30.50 -49.65
CA LEU A 460 -2.79 29.19 -50.32
C LEU A 460 -1.42 28.84 -50.93
N LYS A 461 -0.77 29.81 -51.60
CA LYS A 461 0.56 29.60 -52.21
C LYS A 461 1.64 29.30 -51.17
N SER A 462 1.58 29.95 -50.01
CA SER A 462 2.51 29.71 -48.91
C SER A 462 2.29 28.33 -48.32
N ILE A 463 1.04 27.94 -48.04
CA ILE A 463 0.70 26.60 -47.55
C ILE A 463 1.29 25.51 -48.47
N THR A 464 1.13 25.68 -49.78
CA THR A 464 1.70 24.77 -50.79
C THR A 464 3.23 24.70 -50.70
N ALA A 465 3.90 25.83 -50.55
CA ALA A 465 5.36 25.88 -50.43
C ALA A 465 5.86 25.23 -49.13
N TYR A 466 5.18 25.45 -47.99
CA TYR A 466 5.50 24.78 -46.72
C TYR A 466 5.38 23.25 -46.83
N TRP A 467 4.40 22.74 -47.60
CA TRP A 467 4.29 21.32 -47.89
C TRP A 467 5.45 20.80 -48.75
N GLU A 468 5.75 21.49 -49.86
CA GLU A 468 6.85 21.12 -50.77
C GLU A 468 8.22 21.12 -50.07
N ASN A 469 8.41 22.02 -49.10
CA ASN A 469 9.62 22.10 -48.27
C ASN A 469 9.64 21.08 -47.11
N LYS A 470 8.62 20.22 -46.99
CA LYS A 470 8.45 19.21 -45.93
C LYS A 470 8.29 19.77 -44.51
N GLU A 471 7.97 21.06 -44.38
CA GLU A 471 7.79 21.71 -43.07
C GLU A 471 6.47 21.32 -42.41
N LEU A 472 5.40 21.13 -43.19
CA LEU A 472 4.14 20.62 -42.62
C LEU A 472 4.24 19.14 -42.23
N LEU A 473 4.99 18.35 -43.01
CA LEU A 473 5.29 16.96 -42.67
C LEU A 473 6.06 16.86 -41.34
N SER A 474 7.06 17.71 -41.12
CA SER A 474 7.83 17.72 -39.87
C SER A 474 7.03 18.19 -38.65
N CYS A 475 5.92 18.91 -38.87
CA CYS A 475 4.92 19.25 -37.86
C CYS A 475 3.83 18.16 -37.68
N GLY A 476 3.92 17.01 -38.37
CA GLY A 476 2.99 15.89 -38.19
C GLY A 476 1.68 16.00 -38.99
N PHE A 477 1.63 16.84 -40.03
CA PHE A 477 0.50 16.84 -40.97
C PHE A 477 0.64 15.74 -42.01
N THR A 478 -0.48 15.10 -42.31
CA THR A 478 -0.62 14.15 -43.42
C THR A 478 -1.08 14.87 -44.69
N ILE A 479 -0.85 14.24 -45.84
CA ILE A 479 -1.27 14.82 -47.12
C ILE A 479 -2.78 15.05 -47.18
N THR A 480 -3.57 14.10 -46.66
CA THR A 480 -5.03 14.19 -46.61
C THR A 480 -5.50 15.34 -45.75
N GLU A 481 -4.92 15.53 -44.56
CA GLU A 481 -5.27 16.67 -43.70
C GLU A 481 -4.98 18.02 -44.39
N VAL A 482 -3.86 18.15 -45.11
CA VAL A 482 -3.53 19.40 -45.81
C VAL A 482 -4.45 19.65 -47.00
N GLU A 483 -4.78 18.61 -47.78
CA GLU A 483 -5.72 18.73 -48.88
C GLU A 483 -7.12 19.14 -48.39
N ASP A 484 -7.61 18.49 -47.35
CA ASP A 484 -8.95 18.72 -46.82
C ASP A 484 -9.04 20.10 -46.17
N PHE A 485 -8.01 20.51 -45.44
CA PHE A 485 -7.87 21.88 -44.92
C PHE A 485 -7.91 22.95 -46.04
N ILE A 486 -7.20 22.73 -47.15
CA ILE A 486 -7.23 23.65 -48.30
C ILE A 486 -8.63 23.71 -48.94
N LYS A 487 -9.30 22.56 -49.08
CA LYS A 487 -10.65 22.48 -49.64
C LYS A 487 -11.66 23.21 -48.75
N ALA A 488 -11.48 23.16 -47.43
CA ALA A 488 -12.36 23.77 -46.44
C ALA A 488 -12.27 25.30 -46.39
N ILE A 489 -11.08 25.89 -46.57
CA ILE A 489 -10.87 27.34 -46.43
C ILE A 489 -10.95 28.08 -47.77
N PHE A 490 -10.45 27.47 -48.85
CA PHE A 490 -10.32 28.15 -50.15
C PHE A 490 -11.43 27.71 -51.11
N THR A 491 -12.12 28.69 -51.70
CA THR A 491 -13.15 28.44 -52.72
C THR A 491 -12.58 27.77 -53.98
N ASP A 492 -13.43 27.06 -54.74
CA ASP A 492 -12.99 26.39 -55.96
C ASP A 492 -12.48 27.39 -57.01
N SER A 493 -11.19 27.30 -57.32
CA SER A 493 -10.52 28.17 -58.27
C SER A 493 -9.43 27.40 -59.04
N PRO A 494 -9.03 27.87 -60.23
CA PRO A 494 -7.90 27.28 -60.96
C PRO A 494 -6.62 27.24 -60.11
N LEU A 495 -6.39 28.27 -59.29
CA LEU A 495 -5.25 28.33 -58.37
C LEU A 495 -5.32 27.22 -57.31
N ARG A 496 -6.49 26.97 -56.71
CA ARG A 496 -6.69 25.88 -55.75
C ARG A 496 -6.39 24.52 -56.37
N LYS A 497 -6.86 24.28 -57.60
CA LYS A 497 -6.63 23.02 -58.31
C LYS A 497 -5.14 22.78 -58.61
N ASP A 498 -4.43 23.82 -59.03
CA ASP A 498 -2.98 23.78 -59.26
C ASP A 498 -2.20 23.48 -57.96
N CYS A 499 -2.51 24.20 -56.88
CA CYS A 499 -1.88 23.97 -55.58
C CYS A 499 -2.12 22.56 -55.03
N LEU A 500 -3.35 22.04 -55.11
CA LEU A 500 -3.68 20.67 -54.71
C LEU A 500 -2.92 19.64 -55.56
N TRP A 501 -2.84 19.85 -56.88
CA TRP A 501 -2.07 18.97 -57.77
C TRP A 501 -0.59 18.96 -57.41
N ARG A 502 -0.01 20.11 -57.03
CA ARG A 502 1.39 20.20 -56.57
C ARG A 502 1.61 19.42 -55.27
N ILE A 503 0.70 19.54 -54.31
CA ILE A 503 0.76 18.81 -53.02
C ILE A 503 0.75 17.30 -53.25
N GLN A 504 -0.09 16.81 -54.17
CA GLN A 504 -0.20 15.39 -54.55
C GLN A 504 1.06 14.83 -55.22
N ASN A 505 1.74 15.66 -56.02
CA ASN A 505 2.90 15.23 -56.79
C ASN A 505 4.24 15.60 -56.14
N ALA A 506 4.22 16.27 -54.99
CA ALA A 506 5.41 16.51 -54.20
C ALA A 506 5.98 15.16 -53.74
N SER A 507 7.22 14.86 -54.12
CA SER A 507 7.90 13.63 -53.70
C SER A 507 8.16 13.66 -52.19
N ILE A 508 7.38 12.88 -51.44
CA ILE A 508 7.50 12.71 -49.99
C ILE A 508 8.80 12.00 -49.63
#